data_AF-A0A8C3MV17-F1
#
_entry.id   AF-A0A8C3MV17-F1
#
_cell.length_a   1.000
_cell.length_b   1.000
_cell.length_c   1.000
_cell.angle_alpha   90.00
_cell.angle_beta   90.00
_cell.angle_gamma   90.00
#
_symmetry.space_group_name_H-M   'P 1'
#
loop_
_entity.id
_entity.type
_entity.pdbx_description
1 polymer ?
#
loop_
_entity_poly.entity_id
_entity_poly.type
_entity_poly.pdbx_seq_one_letter_code
_entity_poly.pdbx_strand_id
1 'polypeptide(L)'
;MTLRKGEKMTISIQEHMAIDVCPGPIKPIKQISDYFPRFPRGLPAAVGRSGSAPRPAPSQTSGSPAEHPRDDEEDVDQLFGAHGATPAEQPAKSQAPEELVDPEGYESDDCTALGTLDFSLLYDQENNALHCTINKAKGLKPMDHNGLADPYVKLHLLPGASKANKLRTKTLRNTLNPTWNETLTYYGITDEDMIRKTLRISVCDEDKFRHNEFIGETRIPLKKLKPNQTKNFNICLEKQLPIDKTEDKSLEERGRILISLKYSSQKQGLQVGIMRCAHLAAMDANGYSDPYVKIYLKPDEDKKSKHKTAVKKKTLNPEFNEVGVVLTKGLFSASDLKDKNSPPWSLYEGFGMGSLWAAKPEEEDGQPQPLVHPGSASAPPQEFFYEIKHGDLAKKTLEVTVWDYDIGKSNDFIGGVVLGINAKGERLKHWFDCLKNKDKKIERWHTLTNELPGAVLSD
;
A
#
# COMPACT_ATOMS: atom_id res chain seq x y z
N MET A 1 55.63 -7.76 -38.49
CA MET A 1 54.84 -8.99 -38.64
C MET A 1 53.37 -8.63 -38.57
N THR A 2 52.62 -9.16 -39.53
CA THR A 2 51.30 -8.73 -40.01
C THR A 2 50.13 -9.33 -39.22
N LEU A 3 49.12 -8.48 -39.01
CA LEU A 3 47.68 -8.70 -38.84
C LEU A 3 47.16 -10.16 -38.81
N ARG A 4 46.32 -10.47 -37.81
CA ARG A 4 45.14 -11.32 -38.02
C ARG A 4 43.89 -10.71 -37.39
N LYS A 5 42.94 -10.48 -38.28
CA LYS A 5 41.62 -9.85 -38.15
C LYS A 5 40.63 -10.97 -37.82
N GLY A 6 39.71 -10.72 -36.87
CA GLY A 6 38.71 -11.70 -36.44
C GLY A 6 37.76 -12.14 -37.56
N GLU A 7 37.56 -13.45 -37.66
CA GLU A 7 36.55 -14.11 -38.50
C GLU A 7 35.18 -14.06 -37.80
N LYS A 8 34.14 -13.79 -38.60
CA LYS A 8 32.73 -13.92 -38.22
C LYS A 8 32.37 -15.40 -38.11
N MET A 9 31.84 -15.84 -36.96
CA MET A 9 31.13 -17.12 -36.86
C MET A 9 29.64 -16.93 -37.13
N THR A 10 29.18 -17.59 -38.18
CA THR A 10 27.78 -17.82 -38.56
C THR A 10 27.11 -18.80 -37.59
N ILE A 11 25.90 -18.47 -37.14
CA ILE A 11 25.06 -19.34 -36.31
C ILE A 11 24.48 -20.45 -37.19
N SER A 12 24.83 -21.71 -36.89
CA SER A 12 24.19 -22.91 -37.43
C SER A 12 23.17 -23.41 -36.42
N ILE A 13 21.90 -23.41 -36.80
CA ILE A 13 20.79 -23.99 -36.02
C ILE A 13 20.70 -25.46 -36.41
N GLN A 14 21.06 -26.37 -35.50
CA GLN A 14 20.50 -27.73 -35.33
C GLN A 14 21.41 -28.54 -34.40
N GLU A 15 20.91 -28.86 -33.21
CA GLU A 15 20.84 -30.24 -32.68
C GLU A 15 20.21 -30.24 -31.28
N HIS A 16 19.12 -30.98 -31.14
CA HIS A 16 18.36 -31.17 -29.91
C HIS A 16 19.09 -32.15 -29.01
N MET A 17 19.38 -31.77 -27.76
CA MET A 17 19.75 -32.73 -26.71
C MET A 17 18.48 -33.42 -26.19
N ALA A 18 18.36 -34.71 -26.47
CA ALA A 18 17.36 -35.58 -25.86
C ALA A 18 17.69 -35.81 -24.38
N ILE A 19 16.73 -35.53 -23.50
CA ILE A 19 16.79 -35.96 -22.10
C ILE A 19 16.18 -37.36 -22.04
N ASP A 20 17.00 -38.34 -21.68
CA ASP A 20 16.59 -39.72 -21.50
C ASP A 20 15.82 -39.85 -20.17
N VAL A 21 14.50 -40.04 -20.25
CA VAL A 21 13.64 -40.24 -19.08
C VAL A 21 12.97 -41.60 -19.20
N CYS A 22 13.34 -42.53 -18.32
CA CYS A 22 12.75 -43.88 -18.25
C CYS A 22 11.21 -43.81 -18.12
N PRO A 23 10.44 -44.45 -19.00
CA PRO A 23 8.98 -44.47 -18.87
C PRO A 23 8.58 -45.56 -17.88
N GLY A 24 8.21 -45.16 -16.66
CA GLY A 24 7.38 -46.00 -15.79
C GLY A 24 5.94 -46.08 -16.34
N PRO A 25 5.14 -47.11 -15.98
CA PRO A 25 3.79 -47.27 -16.52
C PRO A 25 2.88 -46.11 -16.10
N ILE A 26 2.40 -45.36 -17.10
CA ILE A 26 1.44 -44.27 -16.94
C ILE A 26 0.08 -44.86 -16.54
N LYS A 27 -0.39 -44.54 -15.34
CA LYS A 27 -1.77 -44.87 -14.93
C LYS A 27 -2.74 -43.89 -15.61
N PRO A 28 -3.93 -44.34 -16.06
CA PRO A 28 -4.91 -43.45 -16.67
C PRO A 28 -5.34 -42.33 -15.72
N ILE A 29 -5.29 -41.09 -16.19
CA ILE A 29 -5.80 -39.92 -15.48
C ILE A 29 -7.33 -39.98 -15.53
N LYS A 30 -8.00 -40.02 -14.37
CA LYS A 30 -9.46 -39.99 -14.30
C LYS A 30 -10.01 -38.67 -14.83
N GLN A 31 -11.04 -38.73 -15.67
CA GLN A 31 -11.69 -37.53 -16.19
C GLN A 31 -12.48 -36.83 -15.08
N ILE A 32 -12.52 -35.50 -15.10
CA ILE A 32 -13.25 -34.67 -14.11
C ILE A 32 -14.74 -35.06 -14.01
N SER A 33 -15.30 -35.68 -15.05
CA SER A 33 -16.68 -36.21 -15.08
C SER A 33 -16.96 -37.32 -14.06
N ASP A 34 -15.93 -37.96 -13.48
CA ASP A 34 -16.08 -39.05 -12.52
C ASP A 34 -16.39 -38.55 -11.09
N TYR A 35 -16.28 -37.24 -10.85
CA TYR A 35 -16.53 -36.60 -9.56
C TYR A 35 -17.91 -35.94 -9.43
N PHE A 36 -18.74 -35.98 -10.47
CA PHE A 36 -20.11 -35.45 -10.43
C PHE A 36 -21.13 -36.58 -10.27
N PRO A 37 -22.04 -36.53 -9.27
CA PRO A 37 -23.09 -37.53 -9.12
C PRO A 37 -24.05 -37.46 -10.32
N ARG A 38 -24.15 -38.56 -11.07
CA ARG A 38 -25.12 -38.71 -12.16
C ARG A 38 -26.48 -39.05 -11.57
N PHE A 39 -27.42 -38.12 -11.65
CA PHE A 39 -28.83 -38.41 -11.36
C PHE A 39 -29.42 -39.27 -12.49
N PRO A 40 -30.11 -40.39 -12.19
CA PRO A 40 -30.75 -41.19 -13.22
C PRO A 40 -31.92 -40.41 -13.85
N ARG A 41 -31.91 -40.24 -15.17
CA ARG A 41 -33.11 -39.91 -15.94
C ARG A 41 -33.83 -41.20 -16.31
N GLY A 42 -34.99 -41.43 -15.69
CA GLY A 42 -35.98 -42.43 -16.06
C GLY A 42 -37.37 -41.81 -15.94
N LEU A 43 -38.04 -41.72 -17.09
CA LEU A 43 -39.39 -41.20 -17.44
C LEU A 43 -40.56 -41.89 -16.69
N PRO A 44 -41.87 -41.49 -16.82
CA PRO A 44 -42.46 -40.67 -17.90
C PRO A 44 -43.49 -39.59 -17.48
N ALA A 45 -43.89 -38.80 -18.48
CA ALA A 45 -45.06 -37.92 -18.47
C ALA A 45 -46.36 -38.72 -18.63
N ALA A 46 -47.42 -38.34 -17.89
CA ALA A 46 -48.78 -38.13 -18.41
C ALA A 46 -49.80 -37.78 -17.30
N VAL A 47 -50.83 -37.04 -17.75
CA VAL A 47 -52.20 -36.91 -17.20
C VAL A 47 -52.42 -35.95 -16.03
N GLY A 48 -53.20 -34.88 -16.29
CA GLY A 48 -53.65 -33.93 -15.29
C GLY A 48 -54.98 -34.28 -14.62
N ARG A 49 -55.31 -33.57 -13.54
CA ARG A 49 -56.65 -33.05 -13.20
C ARG A 49 -56.64 -32.32 -11.85
N SER A 50 -57.37 -31.21 -11.82
CA SER A 50 -58.18 -30.63 -10.72
C SER A 50 -57.58 -30.42 -9.33
N GLY A 51 -57.68 -29.19 -8.82
CA GLY A 51 -57.59 -28.92 -7.38
C GLY A 51 -57.58 -27.43 -7.04
N SER A 52 -58.73 -26.90 -6.67
CA SER A 52 -59.05 -25.52 -6.30
C SER A 52 -58.61 -25.11 -4.88
N ALA A 53 -58.02 -23.91 -4.77
CA ALA A 53 -58.17 -22.86 -3.72
C ALA A 53 -57.88 -23.20 -2.22
N PRO A 54 -57.87 -22.23 -1.26
CA PRO A 54 -57.81 -20.76 -1.36
C PRO A 54 -56.73 -20.09 -0.47
N ARG A 55 -56.63 -18.76 -0.65
CA ARG A 55 -55.82 -17.75 0.05
C ARG A 55 -56.63 -17.11 1.20
N PRO A 56 -56.03 -16.62 2.31
CA PRO A 56 -56.77 -15.97 3.38
C PRO A 56 -56.88 -14.44 3.20
N ALA A 57 -57.98 -13.90 3.74
CA ALA A 57 -58.36 -12.49 3.80
C ALA A 57 -57.78 -11.75 5.03
N PRO A 58 -57.97 -10.42 5.11
CA PRO A 58 -58.28 -9.78 6.39
C PRO A 58 -59.64 -9.03 6.36
N SER A 59 -60.17 -8.87 7.56
CA SER A 59 -61.51 -8.47 7.98
C SER A 59 -61.85 -6.98 7.84
N GLN A 60 -63.16 -6.74 7.65
CA GLN A 60 -63.86 -5.45 7.62
C GLN A 60 -64.20 -4.91 9.03
N THR A 61 -64.48 -3.60 9.10
CA THR A 61 -65.44 -2.99 10.05
C THR A 61 -66.26 -1.90 9.33
N SER A 62 -67.58 -2.15 9.23
CA SER A 62 -68.78 -1.26 9.28
C SER A 62 -68.65 0.26 9.04
N GLY A 63 -69.56 1.01 8.39
CA GLY A 63 -70.89 0.76 7.81
C GLY A 63 -71.75 2.05 7.73
N SER A 64 -72.18 2.43 6.51
CA SER A 64 -73.46 3.08 6.09
C SER A 64 -73.81 4.55 6.47
N PRO A 65 -74.84 5.19 5.84
CA PRO A 65 -74.98 5.55 4.40
C PRO A 65 -75.61 6.97 4.16
N ALA A 66 -75.67 7.44 2.89
CA ALA A 66 -76.88 8.00 2.21
C ALA A 66 -76.63 9.13 1.15
N GLU A 67 -77.34 8.98 0.01
CA GLU A 67 -77.95 9.99 -0.90
C GLU A 67 -77.14 10.73 -2.01
N HIS A 68 -77.16 10.15 -3.22
CA HIS A 68 -77.74 10.59 -4.53
C HIS A 68 -77.84 12.09 -4.97
N PRO A 69 -77.97 12.36 -6.31
CA PRO A 69 -77.05 13.18 -7.11
C PRO A 69 -77.73 14.40 -7.78
N ARG A 70 -77.01 15.24 -8.57
CA ARG A 70 -77.55 15.99 -9.74
C ARG A 70 -76.47 16.32 -10.79
N ASP A 71 -76.89 16.18 -12.05
CA ASP A 71 -76.23 16.43 -13.33
C ASP A 71 -76.38 17.91 -13.80
N ASP A 72 -76.02 18.14 -15.08
CA ASP A 72 -76.20 19.29 -16.00
C ASP A 72 -74.88 20.10 -16.22
N GLU A 73 -74.12 19.98 -17.33
CA GLU A 73 -74.37 20.34 -18.76
C GLU A 73 -74.84 21.82 -18.90
N GLU A 74 -74.37 22.72 -19.76
CA GLU A 74 -73.92 22.67 -21.16
C GLU A 74 -73.42 24.09 -21.63
N ASP A 75 -73.03 24.20 -22.92
CA ASP A 75 -72.92 25.40 -23.83
C ASP A 75 -71.67 26.33 -23.80
N VAL A 76 -70.83 26.52 -24.85
CA VAL A 76 -70.86 26.78 -26.33
C VAL A 76 -71.01 28.25 -26.80
N ASP A 77 -69.99 28.75 -27.54
CA ASP A 77 -70.02 29.60 -28.79
C ASP A 77 -68.65 30.30 -29.04
N GLN A 78 -67.95 30.14 -30.19
CA GLN A 78 -68.04 30.81 -31.53
C GLN A 78 -67.57 32.30 -31.55
N LEU A 79 -66.86 32.93 -32.52
CA LEU A 79 -66.34 32.65 -33.87
C LEU A 79 -65.57 33.91 -34.42
N PHE A 80 -64.82 33.77 -35.54
CA PHE A 80 -64.23 34.77 -36.51
C PHE A 80 -62.90 35.50 -36.18
N GLY A 81 -61.94 35.80 -37.07
CA GLY A 81 -61.68 35.68 -38.53
C GLY A 81 -60.28 36.31 -38.83
N ALA A 82 -59.37 35.70 -39.60
CA ALA A 82 -59.02 35.88 -41.04
C ALA A 82 -58.15 37.12 -41.45
N HIS A 83 -57.12 36.87 -42.31
CA HIS A 83 -56.25 37.75 -43.16
C HIS A 83 -55.04 38.44 -42.44
N GLY A 84 -53.82 38.63 -42.98
CA GLY A 84 -53.14 38.39 -44.26
C GLY A 84 -52.00 39.42 -44.50
N ALA A 85 -50.75 38.95 -44.69
CA ALA A 85 -49.59 39.54 -45.40
C ALA A 85 -48.64 40.67 -44.85
N THR A 86 -47.34 40.32 -44.88
CA THR A 86 -46.07 41.08 -45.19
C THR A 86 -45.26 41.88 -44.14
N PRO A 87 -43.89 41.96 -44.29
CA PRO A 87 -42.92 42.26 -43.22
C PRO A 87 -42.12 43.58 -43.40
N ALA A 88 -41.57 44.12 -42.30
CA ALA A 88 -40.19 44.62 -42.14
C ALA A 88 -40.03 45.68 -41.01
N GLU A 89 -38.87 45.59 -40.35
CA GLU A 89 -38.10 46.59 -39.58
C GLU A 89 -38.39 46.92 -38.09
N GLN A 90 -37.33 46.70 -37.30
CA GLN A 90 -37.01 47.02 -35.90
C GLN A 90 -36.74 48.53 -35.70
N PRO A 91 -36.82 49.14 -34.47
CA PRO A 91 -35.98 48.73 -33.33
C PRO A 91 -36.54 48.89 -31.88
N ALA A 92 -35.95 48.05 -31.01
CA ALA A 92 -35.71 48.16 -29.57
C ALA A 92 -36.64 49.01 -28.67
N LYS A 93 -37.33 48.33 -27.73
CA LYS A 93 -37.64 48.81 -26.37
C LYS A 93 -38.02 47.66 -25.42
N SER A 94 -37.18 47.46 -24.40
CA SER A 94 -37.51 47.10 -23.00
C SER A 94 -38.63 46.08 -22.72
N GLN A 95 -38.24 44.85 -22.34
CA GLN A 95 -39.10 43.86 -21.68
C GLN A 95 -38.64 43.60 -20.23
N ALA A 96 -39.61 43.67 -19.33
CA ALA A 96 -39.57 43.11 -17.97
C ALA A 96 -39.78 41.57 -18.04
N PRO A 97 -39.43 40.82 -16.98
CA PRO A 97 -39.02 39.43 -17.10
C PRO A 97 -40.19 38.47 -17.32
N GLU A 98 -40.00 37.52 -18.23
CA GLU A 98 -40.86 36.35 -18.39
C GLU A 98 -40.72 35.43 -17.17
N GLU A 99 -41.85 35.07 -16.57
CA GLU A 99 -41.93 33.98 -15.60
C GLU A 99 -41.61 32.66 -16.30
N LEU A 100 -40.44 32.12 -15.98
CA LEU A 100 -39.98 30.80 -16.38
C LEU A 100 -40.75 29.75 -15.58
N VAL A 101 -41.58 28.97 -16.27
CA VAL A 101 -42.02 27.66 -15.79
C VAL A 101 -40.90 26.67 -16.06
N ASP A 102 -40.24 26.29 -14.96
CA ASP A 102 -39.16 25.33 -14.79
C ASP A 102 -39.61 23.89 -15.15
N PRO A 103 -39.02 23.24 -16.17
CA PRO A 103 -39.13 21.80 -16.33
C PRO A 103 -37.81 21.15 -15.90
N GLU A 104 -37.86 20.59 -14.69
CA GLU A 104 -37.00 19.50 -14.20
C GLU A 104 -35.55 19.86 -13.85
N GLY A 105 -35.40 20.44 -12.66
CA GLY A 105 -34.19 20.24 -11.87
C GLY A 105 -34.02 18.79 -11.44
N TYR A 106 -33.05 18.08 -12.05
CA TYR A 106 -32.34 16.94 -11.46
C TYR A 106 -30.94 16.79 -12.11
N GLU A 107 -30.07 17.79 -11.96
CA GLU A 107 -28.62 17.60 -12.12
C GLU A 107 -27.96 17.55 -10.73
N SER A 108 -28.23 16.49 -9.98
CA SER A 108 -27.56 16.24 -8.69
C SER A 108 -27.70 14.77 -8.35
N ASP A 109 -26.69 13.95 -8.65
CA ASP A 109 -26.36 12.70 -7.91
C ASP A 109 -25.16 11.91 -8.48
N ASP A 110 -24.67 12.23 -9.69
CA ASP A 110 -23.68 11.37 -10.36
C ASP A 110 -22.29 11.35 -9.68
N CYS A 111 -21.89 12.43 -8.97
CA CYS A 111 -20.60 12.48 -8.27
C CYS A 111 -20.56 11.63 -6.98
N THR A 112 -21.67 11.48 -6.25
CA THR A 112 -21.74 10.70 -5.00
C THR A 112 -22.01 9.21 -5.22
N ALA A 113 -22.29 8.81 -6.46
CA ALA A 113 -22.70 7.44 -6.80
C ALA A 113 -21.67 6.35 -6.41
N LEU A 114 -20.40 6.70 -6.27
CA LEU A 114 -19.33 5.78 -5.86
C LEU A 114 -18.97 5.89 -4.37
N GLY A 115 -19.53 6.87 -3.67
CA GLY A 115 -19.22 7.21 -2.27
C GLY A 115 -18.19 8.33 -2.13
N THR A 116 -17.89 8.65 -0.87
CA THR A 116 -16.93 9.70 -0.48
C THR A 116 -15.79 9.13 0.35
N LEU A 117 -14.60 9.70 0.22
CA LEU A 117 -13.41 9.32 0.96
C LEU A 117 -12.86 10.49 1.76
N ASP A 118 -12.61 10.24 3.05
CA ASP A 118 -12.00 11.16 4.01
C ASP A 118 -10.57 10.71 4.33
N PHE A 119 -9.61 11.59 4.09
CA PHE A 119 -8.19 11.31 4.30
C PHE A 119 -7.39 12.59 4.53
N SER A 120 -6.17 12.47 5.05
CA SER A 120 -5.25 13.59 5.22
C SER A 120 -3.86 13.27 4.69
N LEU A 121 -3.20 14.25 4.08
CA LEU A 121 -1.83 14.14 3.58
C LEU A 121 -0.92 15.12 4.31
N LEU A 122 0.27 14.65 4.72
CA LEU A 122 1.32 15.47 5.31
C LEU A 122 2.65 15.13 4.63
N TYR A 123 3.27 16.13 4.02
CA TYR A 123 4.66 16.03 3.57
C TYR A 123 5.57 16.50 4.71
N ASP A 124 6.18 15.55 5.41
CA ASP A 124 7.25 15.80 6.36
C ASP A 124 8.56 15.96 5.58
N GLN A 125 8.93 17.22 5.35
CA GLN A 125 10.10 17.56 4.55
C GLN A 125 11.40 17.21 5.28
N GLU A 126 11.41 17.31 6.61
CA GLU A 126 12.58 17.02 7.42
C GLU A 126 12.96 15.53 7.33
N ASN A 127 11.96 14.65 7.40
CA ASN A 127 12.16 13.21 7.33
C ASN A 127 12.06 12.63 5.90
N ASN A 128 11.81 13.49 4.91
CA ASN A 128 11.56 13.09 3.51
C ASN A 128 10.45 12.03 3.43
N ALA A 129 9.33 12.27 4.10
CA ALA A 129 8.24 11.32 4.23
C ALA A 129 6.90 11.93 3.80
N LEU A 130 6.11 11.15 3.07
CA LEU A 130 4.72 11.50 2.76
C LEU A 130 3.81 10.58 3.57
N HIS A 131 3.19 11.13 4.61
CA HIS A 131 2.20 10.45 5.43
C HIS A 131 0.82 10.59 4.79
N CYS A 132 0.20 9.44 4.50
CA CYS A 132 -1.14 9.34 3.93
C CYS A 132 -2.06 8.67 4.96
N THR A 133 -2.80 9.46 5.72
CA THR A 133 -3.76 8.93 6.70
C THR A 133 -5.11 8.72 6.03
N ILE A 134 -5.54 7.47 5.95
CA ILE A 134 -6.84 7.08 5.40
C ILE A 134 -7.82 6.93 6.56
N ASN A 135 -8.76 7.87 6.68
CA ASN A 135 -9.65 7.94 7.84
C ASN A 135 -10.85 7.02 7.64
N LYS A 136 -11.73 7.35 6.69
CA LYS A 136 -13.00 6.63 6.47
C LYS A 136 -13.56 6.88 5.07
N ALA A 137 -14.45 6.02 4.62
CA ALA A 137 -15.31 6.30 3.48
C ALA A 137 -16.78 6.23 3.91
N LYS A 138 -17.66 6.84 3.12
CA LYS A 138 -19.11 6.80 3.32
C LYS A 138 -19.86 6.56 2.03
N GLY A 139 -20.93 5.77 2.11
CA GLY A 139 -21.84 5.51 1.00
C GLY A 139 -21.14 4.87 -0.20
N LEU A 140 -20.18 3.96 0.04
CA LEU A 140 -19.53 3.24 -1.05
C LEU A 140 -20.57 2.47 -1.87
N LYS A 141 -20.30 2.35 -3.17
CA LYS A 141 -21.12 1.52 -4.06
C LYS A 141 -21.10 0.05 -3.60
N PRO A 142 -22.26 -0.61 -3.44
CA PRO A 142 -22.33 -2.05 -3.24
C PRO A 142 -21.72 -2.81 -4.42
N MET A 143 -20.82 -3.74 -4.13
CA MET A 143 -20.14 -4.56 -5.14
C MET A 143 -20.45 -6.05 -4.96
N ASP A 144 -20.79 -6.46 -3.74
CA ASP A 144 -21.16 -7.83 -3.41
C ASP A 144 -22.63 -8.12 -3.63
N HIS A 145 -22.95 -9.41 -3.85
CA HIS A 145 -24.32 -9.90 -3.97
C HIS A 145 -25.17 -9.71 -2.70
N ASN A 146 -24.53 -9.48 -1.55
CA ASN A 146 -25.20 -9.20 -0.28
C ASN A 146 -25.60 -7.72 -0.13
N GLY A 147 -25.32 -6.89 -1.15
CA GLY A 147 -25.58 -5.45 -1.10
C GLY A 147 -24.56 -4.65 -0.28
N LEU A 148 -23.41 -5.23 0.04
CA LEU A 148 -22.30 -4.60 0.77
C LEU A 148 -21.02 -4.63 -0.09
N ALA A 149 -19.87 -4.45 0.55
CA ALA A 149 -18.53 -4.59 -0.02
C ALA A 149 -17.54 -4.97 1.10
N ASP A 150 -16.37 -5.47 0.72
CA ASP A 150 -15.17 -5.68 1.54
C ASP A 150 -14.09 -4.62 1.17
N PRO A 151 -14.29 -3.32 1.49
CA PRO A 151 -13.43 -2.26 0.98
C PRO A 151 -12.03 -2.22 1.59
N TYR A 152 -11.07 -1.84 0.75
CA TYR A 152 -9.73 -1.39 1.11
C TYR A 152 -9.29 -0.22 0.23
N VAL A 153 -8.30 0.53 0.71
CA VAL A 153 -7.71 1.64 -0.05
C VAL A 153 -6.30 1.26 -0.52
N LYS A 154 -6.04 1.52 -1.80
CA LYS A 154 -4.75 1.34 -2.45
C LYS A 154 -4.19 2.70 -2.85
N LEU A 155 -2.97 2.98 -2.39
CA LEU A 155 -2.21 4.15 -2.78
C LEU A 155 -1.25 3.77 -3.90
N HIS A 156 -1.09 4.65 -4.88
CA HIS A 156 -0.11 4.50 -5.94
C HIS A 156 0.52 5.86 -6.27
N LEU A 157 1.82 5.97 -6.03
CA LEU A 157 2.61 7.14 -6.40
C LEU A 157 2.98 7.09 -7.89
N LEU A 158 2.55 8.10 -8.66
CA LEU A 158 2.76 8.22 -10.10
C LEU A 158 3.66 9.42 -10.42
N PRO A 159 4.51 9.41 -11.47
CA PRO A 159 4.85 8.27 -12.34
C PRO A 159 5.61 7.16 -11.60
N GLY A 160 5.68 5.99 -12.21
CA GLY A 160 6.31 4.79 -11.66
C GLY A 160 5.36 3.62 -11.48
N ALA A 161 5.49 2.62 -12.36
CA ALA A 161 4.70 1.38 -12.32
C ALA A 161 5.15 0.33 -11.28
N SER A 162 6.24 0.57 -10.55
CA SER A 162 6.83 -0.38 -9.59
C SER A 162 5.86 -0.75 -8.46
N LYS A 163 5.99 -1.99 -7.95
CA LYS A 163 5.26 -2.43 -6.73
C LYS A 163 5.67 -1.62 -5.51
N ALA A 164 6.88 -1.05 -5.48
CA ALA A 164 7.36 -0.27 -4.36
C ALA A 164 6.58 1.03 -4.13
N ASN A 165 5.98 1.57 -5.21
CA ASN A 165 5.16 2.78 -5.17
C ASN A 165 3.71 2.50 -4.75
N LYS A 166 3.36 1.26 -4.40
CA LYS A 166 2.01 0.87 -4.02
C LYS A 166 1.95 0.53 -2.54
N LEU A 167 1.05 1.18 -1.83
CA LEU A 167 0.70 0.87 -0.43
C LEU A 167 -0.79 0.49 -0.37
N ARG A 168 -1.19 -0.26 0.66
CA ARG A 168 -2.57 -0.73 0.80
C ARG A 168 -2.95 -0.76 2.27
N THR A 169 -4.17 -0.35 2.58
CA THR A 169 -4.75 -0.49 3.92
C THR A 169 -5.22 -1.92 4.17
N LYS A 170 -5.65 -2.19 5.41
CA LYS A 170 -6.45 -3.37 5.72
C LYS A 170 -7.78 -3.36 4.96
N THR A 171 -8.29 -4.57 4.69
CA THR A 171 -9.64 -4.80 4.19
C THR A 171 -10.61 -4.85 5.36
N LEU A 172 -11.69 -4.09 5.27
CA LEU A 172 -12.79 -4.15 6.23
C LEU A 172 -13.96 -4.85 5.56
N ARG A 173 -14.54 -5.86 6.21
CA ARG A 173 -15.55 -6.71 5.56
C ARG A 173 -16.96 -6.19 5.71
N ASN A 174 -17.81 -6.46 4.72
CA ASN A 174 -19.26 -6.27 4.73
C ASN A 174 -19.66 -4.85 5.19
N THR A 175 -19.10 -3.80 4.58
CA THR A 175 -19.41 -2.42 4.95
C THR A 175 -19.30 -1.45 3.77
N LEU A 176 -20.24 -0.52 3.69
CA LEU A 176 -20.20 0.62 2.77
C LEU A 176 -19.72 1.92 3.43
N ASN A 177 -19.44 1.87 4.74
CA ASN A 177 -18.99 3.01 5.55
C ASN A 177 -17.74 2.63 6.38
N PRO A 178 -16.66 2.16 5.73
CA PRO A 178 -15.45 1.73 6.42
C PRO A 178 -14.77 2.88 7.16
N THR A 179 -14.19 2.58 8.33
CA THR A 179 -13.29 3.49 9.07
C THR A 179 -11.97 2.77 9.30
N TRP A 180 -10.93 3.16 8.57
CA TRP A 180 -9.60 2.55 8.66
C TRP A 180 -8.72 3.20 9.71
N ASN A 181 -8.71 4.54 9.77
CA ASN A 181 -7.78 5.33 10.58
C ASN A 181 -6.33 4.82 10.46
N GLU A 182 -5.89 4.54 9.24
CA GLU A 182 -4.62 3.89 8.95
C GLU A 182 -3.67 4.87 8.22
N THR A 183 -2.46 5.04 8.74
CA THR A 183 -1.42 5.87 8.11
C THR A 183 -0.47 5.02 7.29
N LEU A 184 -0.48 5.22 5.98
CA LEU A 184 0.47 4.64 5.04
C LEU A 184 1.54 5.68 4.71
N THR A 185 2.81 5.34 4.86
CA THR A 185 3.92 6.30 4.70
C THR A 185 4.82 5.91 3.54
N TYR A 186 5.04 6.84 2.62
CA TYR A 186 6.14 6.74 1.65
C TYR A 186 7.38 7.43 2.22
N TYR A 187 8.52 6.75 2.15
CA TYR A 187 9.80 7.26 2.61
C TYR A 187 10.71 7.66 1.45
N GLY A 188 11.66 8.55 1.72
CA GLY A 188 12.60 9.05 0.73
C GLY A 188 11.95 9.93 -0.34
N ILE A 189 10.84 10.59 -0.02
CA ILE A 189 10.14 11.53 -0.91
C ILE A 189 10.85 12.88 -0.88
N THR A 190 11.37 13.29 -2.03
CA THR A 190 12.13 14.54 -2.19
C THR A 190 11.24 15.70 -2.61
N ASP A 191 11.74 16.94 -2.51
CA ASP A 191 11.05 18.12 -3.05
C ASP A 191 10.78 17.99 -4.56
N GLU A 192 11.69 17.34 -5.30
CA GLU A 192 11.50 17.05 -6.72
C GLU A 192 10.33 16.08 -6.97
N ASP A 193 10.20 15.04 -6.14
CA ASP A 193 9.05 14.15 -6.17
C ASP A 193 7.75 14.92 -5.92
N MET A 194 7.76 15.87 -4.97
CA MET A 194 6.58 16.68 -4.65
C MET A 194 6.14 17.54 -5.84
N ILE A 195 7.07 17.99 -6.69
CA ILE A 195 6.75 18.77 -7.89
C ILE A 195 6.18 17.88 -9.00
N ARG A 196 6.77 16.69 -9.19
CA ARG A 196 6.52 15.84 -10.37
C ARG A 196 5.44 14.78 -10.16
N LYS A 197 5.26 14.29 -8.92
CA LYS A 197 4.44 13.12 -8.63
C LYS A 197 2.99 13.47 -8.30
N THR A 198 2.12 12.50 -8.54
CA THR A 198 0.69 12.50 -8.22
C THR A 198 0.38 11.26 -7.41
N LEU A 199 -0.28 11.44 -6.27
CA LEU A 199 -0.80 10.33 -5.48
C LEU A 199 -2.17 9.92 -6.01
N ARG A 200 -2.27 8.69 -6.53
CA ARG A 200 -3.54 8.05 -6.86
C ARG A 200 -4.02 7.25 -5.65
N ILE A 201 -5.27 7.48 -5.25
CA ILE A 201 -5.92 6.82 -4.11
C ILE A 201 -7.14 6.10 -4.68
N SER A 202 -7.13 4.76 -4.67
CA SER A 202 -8.21 3.94 -5.21
C SER A 202 -8.85 3.13 -4.09
N VAL A 203 -10.19 3.18 -4.04
CA VAL A 203 -10.99 2.29 -3.19
C VAL A 203 -11.39 1.08 -4.02
N CYS A 204 -11.11 -0.08 -3.48
CA CYS A 204 -11.36 -1.36 -4.14
C CYS A 204 -12.09 -2.30 -3.18
N ASP A 205 -12.80 -3.25 -3.77
CA ASP A 205 -13.45 -4.35 -3.09
C ASP A 205 -12.56 -5.61 -3.14
N GLU A 206 -12.40 -6.30 -2.02
CA GLU A 206 -11.65 -7.56 -1.96
C GLU A 206 -12.57 -8.76 -1.97
N ASP A 207 -12.68 -9.37 -3.15
CA ASP A 207 -13.46 -10.56 -3.36
C ASP A 207 -12.58 -11.82 -3.24
N LYS A 208 -13.01 -12.81 -2.45
CA LYS A 208 -12.23 -14.05 -2.27
C LYS A 208 -12.24 -14.97 -3.49
N PHE A 209 -13.22 -14.78 -4.38
CA PHE A 209 -13.50 -15.72 -5.48
C PHE A 209 -13.81 -15.06 -6.83
N ARG A 210 -13.97 -13.72 -6.89
CA ARG A 210 -14.02 -12.94 -8.13
C ARG A 210 -12.82 -11.98 -8.20
N HIS A 211 -12.60 -11.39 -9.37
CA HIS A 211 -11.58 -10.37 -9.53
C HIS A 211 -11.94 -9.15 -8.66
N ASN A 212 -11.03 -8.72 -7.78
CA ASN A 212 -11.15 -7.50 -6.98
C ASN A 212 -11.74 -6.35 -7.81
N GLU A 213 -12.88 -5.82 -7.37
CA GLU A 213 -13.60 -4.83 -8.15
C GLU A 213 -13.23 -3.41 -7.72
N PHE A 214 -12.94 -2.58 -8.72
CA PHE A 214 -12.64 -1.17 -8.50
C PHE A 214 -13.95 -0.43 -8.17
N ILE A 215 -13.98 0.29 -7.04
CA ILE A 215 -15.13 1.09 -6.64
C ILE A 215 -14.99 2.50 -7.21
N GLY A 216 -13.88 3.16 -6.91
CA GLY A 216 -13.64 4.54 -7.32
C GLY A 216 -12.27 5.06 -6.91
N GLU A 217 -11.87 6.22 -7.41
CA GLU A 217 -10.57 6.81 -7.10
C GLU A 217 -10.58 8.34 -7.00
N THR A 218 -9.49 8.88 -6.48
CA THR A 218 -9.13 10.28 -6.60
C THR A 218 -7.63 10.43 -6.85
N ARG A 219 -7.20 11.56 -7.42
CA ARG A 219 -5.80 11.87 -7.72
C ARG A 219 -5.41 13.21 -7.14
N ILE A 220 -4.34 13.23 -6.36
CA ILE A 220 -3.81 14.45 -5.74
C ILE A 220 -2.39 14.72 -6.28
N PRO A 221 -2.21 15.71 -7.17
CA PRO A 221 -0.89 16.19 -7.51
C PRO A 221 -0.18 16.69 -6.26
N LEU A 222 1.01 16.16 -5.98
CA LEU A 222 1.71 16.43 -4.71
C LEU A 222 2.12 17.90 -4.57
N LYS A 223 2.32 18.60 -5.69
CA LYS A 223 2.61 20.04 -5.73
C LYS A 223 1.54 20.92 -5.07
N LYS A 224 0.35 20.37 -4.81
CA LYS A 224 -0.75 21.05 -4.08
C LYS A 224 -0.62 20.96 -2.57
N LEU A 225 0.37 20.22 -2.06
CA LEU A 225 0.68 20.08 -0.64
C LEU A 225 1.77 21.07 -0.25
N LYS A 226 1.67 21.61 0.97
CA LYS A 226 2.71 22.45 1.56
C LYS A 226 3.55 21.60 2.51
N PRO A 227 4.88 21.79 2.55
CA PRO A 227 5.74 21.14 3.52
C PRO A 227 5.25 21.36 4.97
N ASN A 228 5.30 20.31 5.77
CA ASN A 228 5.02 20.28 7.20
C ASN A 228 3.62 20.81 7.59
N GLN A 229 2.69 20.79 6.63
CA GLN A 229 1.30 21.17 6.84
C GLN A 229 0.37 20.03 6.44
N THR A 230 -0.38 19.51 7.42
CA THR A 230 -1.42 18.52 7.16
C THR A 230 -2.55 19.15 6.36
N LYS A 231 -2.91 18.52 5.23
CA LYS A 231 -4.06 18.89 4.42
C LYS A 231 -5.11 17.79 4.49
N ASN A 232 -6.30 18.15 4.95
CA ASN A 232 -7.45 17.26 5.04
C ASN A 232 -8.26 17.31 3.74
N PHE A 233 -8.79 16.17 3.34
CA PHE A 233 -9.57 15.98 2.13
C PHE A 233 -10.83 15.17 2.47
N ASN A 234 -11.95 15.60 1.91
CA ASN A 234 -13.19 14.85 1.86
C ASN A 234 -13.70 14.96 0.42
N ILE A 235 -13.54 13.91 -0.38
CA ILE A 235 -13.70 13.95 -1.84
C ILE A 235 -14.64 12.84 -2.30
N CYS A 236 -15.50 13.16 -3.26
CA CYS A 236 -16.32 12.18 -3.98
C CYS A 236 -15.45 11.30 -4.88
N LEU A 237 -15.67 9.99 -4.86
CA LEU A 237 -14.90 9.06 -5.66
C LEU A 237 -15.31 9.13 -7.14
N GLU A 238 -14.32 9.10 -8.02
CA GLU A 238 -14.50 9.17 -9.47
C GLU A 238 -14.28 7.81 -10.13
N LYS A 239 -14.88 7.62 -11.31
CA LYS A 239 -14.62 6.44 -12.16
C LYS A 239 -13.16 6.42 -12.61
N GLN A 240 -12.63 5.23 -12.90
CA GLN A 240 -11.23 5.08 -13.28
C GLN A 240 -10.91 5.85 -14.56
N LEU A 241 -10.01 6.84 -14.47
CA LEU A 241 -9.47 7.48 -15.67
C LEU A 241 -8.39 6.59 -16.29
N PRO A 242 -8.32 6.48 -17.64
CA PRO A 242 -7.20 5.85 -18.32
C PRO A 242 -5.88 6.48 -17.86
N ILE A 243 -4.91 5.63 -17.52
CA ILE A 243 -3.55 6.09 -17.30
C ILE A 243 -2.86 6.06 -18.66
N ASP A 244 -2.44 7.22 -19.16
CA ASP A 244 -1.54 7.27 -20.29
C ASP A 244 -0.26 6.51 -19.92
N LYS A 245 0.01 5.40 -20.63
CA LYS A 245 1.18 4.55 -20.44
C LYS A 245 2.44 5.15 -21.07
N THR A 246 2.50 6.48 -21.22
CA THR A 246 3.61 7.17 -21.88
C THR A 246 4.89 7.00 -21.08
N GLU A 247 5.84 6.28 -21.70
CA GLU A 247 7.25 6.06 -21.34
C GLU A 247 7.67 6.48 -19.92
N ASP A 248 7.49 5.55 -18.97
CA ASP A 248 8.03 5.60 -17.60
C ASP A 248 9.58 5.61 -17.67
N LYS A 249 10.19 6.76 -17.94
CA LYS A 249 11.65 6.98 -17.73
C LYS A 249 12.06 6.78 -16.26
N SER A 250 11.09 6.61 -15.35
CA SER A 250 11.32 6.20 -13.95
C SER A 250 11.85 4.78 -13.79
N LEU A 251 11.86 3.94 -14.83
CA LEU A 251 12.45 2.59 -14.78
C LEU A 251 13.96 2.61 -14.49
N GLU A 252 14.62 3.76 -14.59
CA GLU A 252 16.01 3.94 -14.20
C GLU A 252 16.21 4.16 -12.70
N GLU A 253 15.16 4.52 -11.94
CA GLU A 253 15.29 4.71 -10.49
C GLU A 253 15.49 3.34 -9.79
N ARG A 254 16.74 3.04 -9.42
CA ARG A 254 17.12 1.81 -8.66
C ARG A 254 16.69 1.84 -7.20
N GLY A 255 16.02 2.90 -6.78
CA GLY A 255 15.61 3.19 -5.41
C GLY A 255 16.59 4.09 -4.67
N ARG A 256 16.34 4.25 -3.38
CA ARG A 256 17.06 5.18 -2.50
C ARG A 256 17.42 4.47 -1.19
N ILE A 257 18.49 4.91 -0.55
CA ILE A 257 18.96 4.37 0.73
C ILE A 257 19.17 5.49 1.74
N LEU A 258 18.71 5.29 2.97
CA LEU A 258 18.95 6.18 4.11
C LEU A 258 20.14 5.67 4.91
N ILE A 259 21.20 6.47 4.94
CA ILE A 259 22.47 6.14 5.60
C ILE A 259 22.69 7.12 6.74
N SER A 260 23.14 6.60 7.87
CA SER A 260 23.63 7.37 9.01
C SER A 260 25.16 7.37 9.04
N LEU A 261 25.80 8.53 9.20
CA LEU A 261 27.23 8.65 9.48
C LEU A 261 27.46 9.40 10.79
N LYS A 262 28.37 8.87 11.62
CA LYS A 262 28.85 9.51 12.84
C LYS A 262 30.33 9.19 13.03
N TYR A 263 31.18 10.20 13.17
CA TYR A 263 32.53 9.98 13.68
C TYR A 263 32.51 10.06 15.21
N SER A 264 32.92 9.01 15.91
CA SER A 264 33.06 9.01 17.37
C SER A 264 34.48 9.39 17.75
N SER A 265 34.64 10.53 18.43
CA SER A 265 35.93 10.95 18.98
C SER A 265 36.35 10.05 20.13
N GLN A 266 35.38 9.58 20.94
CA GLN A 266 35.62 8.69 22.06
C GLN A 266 36.15 7.32 21.61
N LYS A 267 35.54 6.72 20.59
CA LYS A 267 35.93 5.40 20.08
C LYS A 267 37.01 5.47 18.97
N GLN A 268 37.40 6.67 18.55
CA GLN A 268 38.32 6.88 17.42
C GLN A 268 37.89 6.12 16.16
N GLY A 269 36.67 6.33 15.69
CA GLY A 269 36.19 5.62 14.52
C GLY A 269 34.90 6.12 13.89
N LEU A 270 34.67 5.68 12.66
CA LEU A 270 33.47 5.96 11.89
C LEU A 270 32.39 4.90 12.19
N GLN A 271 31.23 5.37 12.61
CA GLN A 271 30.01 4.57 12.75
C GLN A 271 29.12 4.82 11.54
N VAL A 272 28.75 3.75 10.85
CA VAL A 272 27.91 3.74 9.65
C VAL A 272 26.63 2.96 9.96
N GLY A 273 25.48 3.63 9.94
CA GLY A 273 24.17 2.98 10.10
C GLY A 273 23.49 2.82 8.75
N ILE A 274 23.04 1.60 8.44
CA ILE A 274 22.14 1.35 7.31
C ILE A 274 20.73 1.30 7.85
N MET A 275 19.91 2.30 7.50
CA MET A 275 18.62 2.46 8.14
C MET A 275 17.52 1.77 7.35
N ARG A 276 17.32 2.18 6.10
CA ARG A 276 16.28 1.62 5.22
C ARG A 276 16.57 1.94 3.77
N CYS A 277 15.94 1.19 2.88
CA CYS A 277 15.81 1.57 1.47
C CYS A 277 14.34 1.86 1.14
N ALA A 278 14.13 2.67 0.12
CA ALA A 278 12.82 2.98 -0.41
C ALA A 278 12.83 2.87 -1.93
N HIS A 279 11.71 2.39 -2.48
CA HIS A 279 11.48 2.34 -3.92
C HIS A 279 12.53 1.55 -4.71
N LEU A 280 13.05 0.46 -4.12
CA LEU A 280 14.02 -0.39 -4.81
C LEU A 280 13.43 -0.97 -6.11
N ALA A 281 14.30 -1.15 -7.10
CA ALA A 281 13.95 -1.88 -8.30
C ALA A 281 13.77 -3.38 -7.97
N ALA A 282 12.81 -4.02 -8.63
CA ALA A 282 12.55 -5.45 -8.49
C ALA A 282 13.43 -6.23 -9.48
N MET A 283 14.34 -7.07 -8.97
CA MET A 283 15.17 -7.94 -9.82
C MET A 283 14.55 -9.34 -9.99
N ASP A 284 13.63 -9.75 -9.11
CA ASP A 284 12.93 -11.03 -9.25
C ASP A 284 11.78 -10.98 -10.25
N ALA A 285 11.53 -12.12 -10.90
CA ALA A 285 10.33 -12.34 -11.72
C ALA A 285 9.02 -12.19 -10.93
N ASN A 286 9.07 -12.31 -9.60
CA ASN A 286 7.91 -12.10 -8.72
C ASN A 286 7.54 -10.61 -8.56
N GLY A 287 8.35 -9.69 -9.11
CA GLY A 287 8.16 -8.23 -9.03
C GLY A 287 8.57 -7.60 -7.69
N TYR A 288 9.42 -8.28 -6.92
CA TYR A 288 10.07 -7.81 -5.69
C TYR A 288 11.59 -8.08 -5.77
N SER A 289 12.28 -7.91 -4.65
CA SER A 289 13.64 -8.34 -4.40
C SER A 289 13.77 -8.83 -2.96
N ASP A 290 14.84 -9.55 -2.67
CA ASP A 290 15.35 -9.95 -1.36
C ASP A 290 16.58 -9.11 -0.98
N PRO A 291 16.43 -7.78 -0.72
CA PRO A 291 17.56 -6.88 -0.57
C PRO A 291 18.44 -7.14 0.65
N TYR A 292 19.76 -6.98 0.44
CA TYR A 292 20.76 -6.80 1.48
C TYR A 292 21.82 -5.78 1.05
N VAL A 293 22.53 -5.19 2.02
CA VAL A 293 23.49 -4.12 1.80
C VAL A 293 24.89 -4.59 2.16
N LYS A 294 25.88 -4.30 1.31
CA LYS A 294 27.31 -4.47 1.60
C LYS A 294 27.97 -3.09 1.72
N ILE A 295 28.91 -2.99 2.64
CA ILE A 295 29.59 -1.74 2.98
C ILE A 295 31.09 -1.99 3.00
N TYR A 296 31.85 -1.09 2.39
CA TYR A 296 33.31 -1.16 2.30
C TYR A 296 33.89 0.22 2.56
N LEU A 297 34.96 0.29 3.37
CA LEU A 297 35.72 1.52 3.56
C LEU A 297 37.06 1.38 2.85
N LYS A 298 37.21 2.08 1.72
CA LYS A 298 38.42 2.05 0.89
C LYS A 298 39.34 3.25 1.15
N PRO A 299 40.67 3.12 0.94
CA PRO A 299 41.39 1.86 0.74
C PRO A 299 41.32 0.95 1.98
N ASP A 300 41.10 -0.34 1.72
CA ASP A 300 40.98 -1.39 2.73
C ASP A 300 42.34 -2.09 2.89
N GLU A 301 43.19 -1.53 3.74
CA GLU A 301 44.56 -2.01 3.97
C GLU A 301 44.56 -3.42 4.59
N ASP A 302 43.58 -3.72 5.45
CA ASP A 302 43.53 -4.96 6.24
C ASP A 302 42.54 -6.01 5.69
N LYS A 303 41.85 -5.74 4.57
CA LYS A 303 40.76 -6.56 4.01
C LYS A 303 39.63 -6.89 4.99
N LYS A 304 39.47 -6.06 6.03
CA LYS A 304 38.50 -6.25 7.14
C LYS A 304 37.37 -5.23 7.12
N SER A 305 37.37 -4.29 6.17
CA SER A 305 36.36 -3.22 6.10
C SER A 305 35.00 -3.69 5.56
N LYS A 306 34.91 -4.92 5.07
CA LYS A 306 33.70 -5.43 4.45
C LYS A 306 32.68 -5.84 5.52
N HIS A 307 31.55 -5.16 5.53
CA HIS A 307 30.38 -5.56 6.28
C HIS A 307 29.18 -5.84 5.37
N LYS A 308 28.20 -6.58 5.90
CA LYS A 308 26.93 -6.84 5.22
C LYS A 308 25.77 -6.86 6.20
N THR A 309 24.59 -6.44 5.75
CA THR A 309 23.35 -6.55 6.51
C THR A 309 22.73 -7.94 6.41
N ALA A 310 21.69 -8.19 7.19
CA ALA A 310 20.77 -9.29 6.95
C ALA A 310 20.01 -9.10 5.62
N VAL A 311 19.52 -10.20 5.06
CA VAL A 311 18.65 -10.22 3.88
C VAL A 311 17.21 -9.97 4.32
N LYS A 312 16.54 -9.01 3.68
CA LYS A 312 15.12 -8.72 3.89
C LYS A 312 14.34 -9.30 2.72
N LYS A 313 13.47 -10.28 2.97
CA LYS A 313 12.81 -11.03 1.91
C LYS A 313 11.62 -10.27 1.30
N LYS A 314 11.46 -10.38 -0.01
CA LYS A 314 10.29 -10.00 -0.81
C LYS A 314 9.80 -8.59 -0.50
N THR A 315 10.71 -7.62 -0.53
CA THR A 315 10.40 -6.22 -0.24
C THR A 315 11.20 -5.27 -1.11
N LEU A 316 10.57 -4.15 -1.45
CA LEU A 316 11.21 -3.04 -2.17
C LEU A 316 11.39 -1.80 -1.28
N ASN A 317 10.97 -1.89 -0.02
CA ASN A 317 11.11 -0.86 1.01
C ASN A 317 11.66 -1.49 2.31
N PRO A 318 12.86 -2.13 2.28
CA PRO A 318 13.41 -2.81 3.45
C PRO A 318 13.81 -1.83 4.56
N GLU A 319 13.51 -2.18 5.80
CA GLU A 319 14.04 -1.52 6.99
C GLU A 319 15.10 -2.41 7.65
N PHE A 320 16.29 -1.86 7.89
CA PHE A 320 17.44 -2.55 8.49
C PHE A 320 17.69 -2.10 9.93
N ASN A 321 17.22 -0.90 10.30
CA ASN A 321 17.25 -0.37 11.66
C ASN A 321 16.04 -0.81 12.50
N GLU A 322 15.52 -2.03 12.30
CA GLU A 322 14.46 -2.56 13.15
C GLU A 322 14.95 -2.64 14.59
N VAL A 323 14.67 -1.57 15.36
CA VAL A 323 14.54 -1.65 16.80
C VAL A 323 13.44 -2.67 16.98
N GLY A 324 13.78 -3.86 17.49
CA GLY A 324 12.81 -4.93 17.68
C GLY A 324 11.62 -4.40 18.48
N VAL A 325 10.54 -4.02 17.79
CA VAL A 325 9.26 -3.77 18.42
C VAL A 325 8.78 -5.16 18.79
N VAL A 326 9.10 -5.59 20.01
CA VAL A 326 8.32 -6.63 20.66
C VAL A 326 6.93 -6.03 20.77
N LEU A 327 6.08 -6.36 19.80
CA LEU A 327 4.65 -6.28 19.99
C LEU A 327 4.38 -7.19 21.18
N THR A 328 4.27 -6.61 22.37
CA THR A 328 3.52 -7.24 23.44
C THR A 328 2.13 -7.39 22.86
N LYS A 329 1.83 -8.55 22.27
CA LYS A 329 0.46 -9.01 22.13
C LYS A 329 -0.09 -8.89 23.53
N GLY A 330 -0.97 -7.91 23.73
CA GLY A 330 -1.71 -7.78 24.98
C GLY A 330 -2.31 -9.15 25.26
N LEU A 331 -1.81 -9.80 26.30
CA LEU A 331 -2.56 -10.81 27.01
C LEU A 331 -3.79 -10.07 27.52
N PHE A 332 -4.88 -10.13 26.75
CA PHE A 332 -6.19 -9.85 27.30
C PHE A 332 -6.37 -10.84 28.45
N SER A 333 -6.39 -10.31 29.67
CA SER A 333 -6.82 -11.06 30.84
C SER A 333 -8.27 -11.47 30.61
N ALA A 334 -8.50 -12.78 30.57
CA ALA A 334 -9.83 -13.36 30.51
C ALA A 334 -10.50 -13.28 31.90
N SER A 335 -10.74 -12.07 32.40
CA SER A 335 -11.41 -11.84 33.69
C SER A 335 -12.66 -10.96 33.62
N ASP A 336 -13.03 -10.42 32.46
CA ASP A 336 -14.26 -9.61 32.31
C ASP A 336 -15.31 -10.28 31.42
N LEU A 337 -15.67 -11.53 31.73
CA LEU A 337 -16.93 -12.10 31.23
C LEU A 337 -17.53 -13.11 32.22
N LYS A 338 -18.73 -12.76 32.69
CA LYS A 338 -19.83 -13.61 33.19
C LYS A 338 -20.06 -13.70 34.69
N ASP A 339 -20.98 -12.85 35.11
CA ASP A 339 -21.98 -13.09 36.14
C ASP A 339 -22.89 -14.30 35.76
N LYS A 340 -23.14 -15.17 36.76
CA LYS A 340 -24.33 -16.03 37.03
C LYS A 340 -24.75 -17.15 36.04
N ASN A 341 -24.34 -18.38 36.34
CA ASN A 341 -25.20 -19.51 36.81
C ASN A 341 -24.40 -20.83 36.92
N SER A 342 -24.47 -21.48 38.09
CA SER A 342 -23.87 -22.79 38.48
C SER A 342 -24.55 -24.02 37.82
N PRO A 343 -24.18 -25.30 38.13
CA PRO A 343 -22.90 -26.05 38.00
C PRO A 343 -23.19 -27.46 37.35
N PRO A 344 -22.56 -28.64 37.70
CA PRO A 344 -21.23 -29.01 38.23
C PRO A 344 -20.53 -30.18 37.46
N TRP A 345 -19.21 -30.41 37.62
CA TRP A 345 -18.48 -31.70 37.84
C TRP A 345 -16.96 -31.56 37.50
N SER A 346 -16.05 -31.69 38.48
CA SER A 346 -15.08 -32.79 38.75
C SER A 346 -14.06 -33.05 37.59
N LEU A 347 -12.77 -33.36 37.75
CA LEU A 347 -12.02 -34.17 38.72
C LEU A 347 -10.50 -34.15 38.31
N TYR A 348 -9.59 -34.46 39.26
CA TYR A 348 -8.14 -34.76 39.16
C TYR A 348 -7.18 -33.61 38.78
N GLU A 349 -6.38 -33.04 39.70
CA GLU A 349 -5.18 -33.57 40.40
C GLU A 349 -3.92 -33.71 39.52
N GLY A 350 -2.80 -33.17 40.01
CA GLY A 350 -1.48 -33.71 39.71
C GLY A 350 -0.31 -32.72 39.72
N PHE A 351 0.36 -32.62 40.88
CA PHE A 351 1.79 -32.26 41.09
C PHE A 351 2.24 -30.83 40.71
N GLY A 352 2.93 -30.05 41.53
CA GLY A 352 3.61 -30.27 42.81
C GLY A 352 4.65 -29.16 42.95
N MET A 353 4.34 -28.11 43.70
CA MET A 353 5.28 -27.04 44.06
C MET A 353 5.91 -27.36 45.42
N GLY A 354 7.24 -27.41 45.47
CA GLY A 354 8.00 -27.40 46.71
C GLY A 354 8.18 -25.98 47.23
N SER A 355 7.64 -25.72 48.42
CA SER A 355 7.87 -24.53 49.24
C SER A 355 9.25 -24.54 49.88
N LEU A 356 9.84 -23.36 50.09
CA LEU A 356 10.38 -23.04 51.41
C LEU A 356 10.39 -21.52 51.65
N TRP A 357 9.60 -21.11 52.64
CA TRP A 357 9.56 -19.77 53.21
C TRP A 357 10.68 -19.57 54.23
N ALA A 358 11.21 -18.34 54.28
CA ALA A 358 11.81 -17.78 55.48
C ALA A 358 11.38 -16.31 55.59
N ALA A 359 10.65 -15.98 56.66
CA ALA A 359 10.25 -14.64 57.07
C ALA A 359 11.14 -14.23 58.26
N LYS A 360 11.71 -13.02 58.32
CA LYS A 360 11.25 -11.76 58.99
C LYS A 360 12.52 -10.88 59.24
N PRO A 361 12.47 -9.62 59.72
CA PRO A 361 11.34 -8.71 59.98
C PRO A 361 11.48 -7.28 59.37
N GLU A 362 10.47 -6.46 59.65
CA GLU A 362 10.26 -4.99 59.49
C GLU A 362 11.50 -4.15 59.91
N GLU A 363 11.74 -2.88 59.54
CA GLU A 363 10.90 -1.72 59.20
C GLU A 363 11.87 -0.64 58.65
N GLU A 364 11.59 0.04 57.53
CA GLU A 364 12.00 1.44 57.34
C GLU A 364 11.28 2.10 56.15
N ASP A 365 10.85 3.32 56.41
CA ASP A 365 10.00 4.19 55.61
C ASP A 365 10.66 4.54 54.25
N GLY A 366 10.02 4.17 53.15
CA GLY A 366 10.61 4.27 51.81
C GLY A 366 9.59 4.19 50.68
N GLN A 367 9.19 5.37 50.22
CA GLN A 367 8.43 5.67 49.00
C GLN A 367 8.71 4.68 47.84
N PRO A 368 7.68 4.13 47.14
CA PRO A 368 7.91 3.08 46.15
C PRO A 368 8.67 3.62 44.94
N GLN A 369 9.95 3.28 44.84
CA GLN A 369 10.71 3.39 43.59
C GLN A 369 10.30 2.23 42.68
N PRO A 370 9.97 2.48 41.40
CA PRO A 370 9.63 1.39 40.48
C PRO A 370 10.86 0.49 40.25
N LEU A 371 10.67 -0.82 40.39
CA LEU A 371 11.65 -1.82 39.99
C LEU A 371 12.03 -1.62 38.52
N VAL A 372 13.26 -1.18 38.27
CA VAL A 372 13.86 -1.19 36.93
C VAL A 372 14.27 -2.64 36.63
N HIS A 373 13.41 -3.36 35.92
CA HIS A 373 13.80 -4.63 35.32
C HIS A 373 14.95 -4.39 34.31
N PRO A 374 16.00 -5.26 34.28
CA PRO A 374 17.09 -5.10 33.33
C PRO A 374 16.54 -5.19 31.90
N GLY A 375 16.89 -4.17 31.11
CA GLY A 375 16.32 -3.90 29.81
C GLY A 375 16.34 -5.08 28.86
N SER A 376 15.16 -5.31 28.26
CA SER A 376 15.04 -5.86 26.92
C SER A 376 15.98 -5.09 26.00
N ALA A 377 17.14 -5.65 25.69
CA ALA A 377 18.06 -5.08 24.72
C ALA A 377 17.35 -5.02 23.36
N SER A 378 16.96 -3.82 22.95
CA SER A 378 16.68 -3.52 21.54
C SER A 378 17.86 -4.04 20.73
N ALA A 379 17.61 -4.87 19.71
CA ALA A 379 18.62 -5.11 18.71
C ALA A 379 19.12 -3.74 18.23
N PRO A 380 20.42 -3.42 18.39
CA PRO A 380 20.90 -2.12 18.00
C PRO A 380 20.66 -1.96 16.50
N PRO A 381 20.38 -0.73 16.02
CA PRO A 381 20.38 -0.46 14.58
C PRO A 381 21.63 -1.10 13.97
N GLN A 382 21.51 -1.64 12.76
CA GLN A 382 22.61 -2.36 12.12
C GLN A 382 23.71 -1.36 11.73
N GLU A 383 24.53 -1.05 12.74
CA GLU A 383 25.58 -0.06 12.76
C GLU A 383 26.92 -0.76 12.69
N PHE A 384 27.75 -0.29 11.77
CA PHE A 384 29.05 -0.83 11.47
C PHE A 384 30.11 0.16 11.93
N PHE A 385 31.12 -0.35 12.64
CA PHE A 385 32.15 0.49 13.23
C PHE A 385 33.50 0.24 12.56
N TYR A 386 34.12 1.32 12.13
CA TYR A 386 35.44 1.35 11.52
C TYR A 386 36.39 2.12 12.40
N GLU A 387 37.38 1.44 12.97
CA GLU A 387 38.43 2.10 13.75
C GLU A 387 39.32 2.91 12.80
N ILE A 388 39.33 4.24 12.96
CA ILE A 388 40.08 5.16 12.11
C ILE A 388 40.28 6.51 12.79
N LYS A 389 41.51 7.02 12.71
CA LYS A 389 41.84 8.37 13.17
C LYS A 389 41.13 9.42 12.31
N HIS A 390 40.69 10.50 12.95
CA HIS A 390 39.92 11.56 12.28
C HIS A 390 40.64 12.14 11.06
N GLY A 391 41.96 12.36 11.16
CA GLY A 391 42.77 12.89 10.06
C GLY A 391 42.92 11.96 8.86
N ASP A 392 42.77 10.65 9.07
CA ASP A 392 42.86 9.66 7.98
C ASP A 392 41.51 9.38 7.34
N LEU A 393 40.40 9.67 8.04
CA LEU A 393 39.05 9.50 7.50
C LEU A 393 38.82 10.34 6.22
N ALA A 394 39.43 11.53 6.12
CA ALA A 394 39.33 12.36 4.92
C ALA A 394 39.90 11.69 3.65
N LYS A 395 40.81 10.73 3.81
CA LYS A 395 41.43 9.97 2.71
C LYS A 395 40.63 8.72 2.34
N LYS A 396 39.62 8.36 3.13
CA LYS A 396 38.80 7.17 2.89
C LYS A 396 37.59 7.49 2.01
N THR A 397 37.05 6.43 1.42
CA THR A 397 35.85 6.41 0.60
C THR A 397 34.97 5.25 1.08
N LEU A 398 33.72 5.55 1.43
CA LEU A 398 32.73 4.57 1.83
C LEU A 398 31.91 4.15 0.61
N GLU A 399 31.95 2.87 0.27
CA GLU A 399 31.10 2.28 -0.77
C GLU A 399 29.97 1.50 -0.12
N VAL A 400 28.74 1.82 -0.50
CA VAL A 400 27.52 1.15 -0.02
C VAL A 400 26.78 0.60 -1.23
N THR A 401 26.57 -0.71 -1.27
CA THR A 401 25.96 -1.40 -2.41
C THR A 401 24.79 -2.26 -1.95
N VAL A 402 23.67 -2.17 -2.66
CA VAL A 402 22.44 -2.93 -2.42
C VAL A 402 22.34 -4.04 -3.46
N TRP A 403 22.03 -5.24 -2.99
CA TRP A 403 22.03 -6.46 -3.77
C TRP A 403 20.74 -7.22 -3.52
N ASP A 404 20.25 -7.90 -4.55
CA ASP A 404 19.22 -8.91 -4.43
C ASP A 404 19.86 -10.26 -4.05
N TYR A 405 19.29 -10.95 -3.07
CA TYR A 405 19.79 -12.28 -2.70
C TYR A 405 19.03 -13.36 -3.45
N ASP A 406 19.80 -14.19 -4.15
CA ASP A 406 19.23 -15.25 -4.96
C ASP A 406 19.68 -16.64 -4.52
N ILE A 407 18.71 -17.55 -4.39
CA ILE A 407 19.01 -18.94 -4.05
C ILE A 407 19.50 -19.66 -5.30
N GLY A 408 20.76 -20.13 -5.28
CA GLY A 408 21.31 -21.00 -6.31
C GLY A 408 21.79 -20.30 -7.60
N LYS A 409 21.76 -18.96 -7.66
CA LYS A 409 22.39 -18.16 -8.73
C LYS A 409 23.25 -17.05 -8.13
N SER A 410 23.96 -16.31 -8.97
CA SER A 410 24.67 -15.09 -8.55
C SER A 410 23.65 -14.03 -8.13
N ASN A 411 23.95 -13.35 -7.02
CA ASN A 411 23.14 -12.23 -6.51
C ASN A 411 23.12 -11.05 -7.47
N ASP A 412 21.93 -10.53 -7.79
CA ASP A 412 21.75 -9.41 -8.69
C ASP A 412 22.09 -8.05 -8.03
N PHE A 413 22.80 -7.17 -8.75
CA PHE A 413 23.12 -5.83 -8.25
C PHE A 413 21.93 -4.89 -8.46
N ILE A 414 21.40 -4.34 -7.36
CA ILE A 414 20.28 -3.39 -7.42
C ILE A 414 20.83 -1.99 -7.68
N GLY A 415 21.79 -1.54 -6.87
CA GLY A 415 22.43 -0.25 -7.04
C GLY A 415 23.38 0.13 -5.91
N GLY A 416 24.14 1.21 -6.09
CA GLY A 416 25.18 1.62 -5.15
C GLY A 416 25.35 3.11 -5.02
N VAL A 417 26.00 3.51 -3.92
CA VAL A 417 26.41 4.88 -3.63
C VAL A 417 27.82 4.90 -3.06
N VAL A 418 28.58 5.93 -3.43
CA VAL A 418 29.93 6.18 -2.95
C VAL A 418 29.96 7.52 -2.22
N LEU A 419 30.41 7.52 -0.97
CA LEU A 419 30.58 8.70 -0.12
C LEU A 419 32.08 8.90 0.13
N GLY A 420 32.58 10.10 -0.11
CA GLY A 420 34.00 10.41 0.02
C GLY A 420 34.29 11.83 -0.44
N ILE A 421 35.54 12.28 -0.30
CA ILE A 421 35.95 13.64 -0.69
C ILE A 421 35.81 13.91 -2.19
N ASN A 422 35.85 12.85 -3.01
CA ASN A 422 35.69 12.91 -4.47
C ASN A 422 34.23 12.77 -4.93
N ALA A 423 33.29 12.58 -4.00
CA ALA A 423 31.87 12.51 -4.34
C ALA A 423 31.33 13.90 -4.76
N LYS A 424 30.10 13.95 -5.27
CA LYS A 424 29.44 15.20 -5.69
C LYS A 424 28.06 15.33 -5.04
N GLY A 425 27.59 16.57 -4.88
CA GLY A 425 26.26 16.88 -4.35
C GLY A 425 26.05 16.36 -2.93
N GLU A 426 24.86 15.79 -2.67
CA GLU A 426 24.46 15.28 -1.34
C GLU A 426 25.41 14.20 -0.78
N ARG A 427 26.06 13.43 -1.65
CA ARG A 427 27.06 12.41 -1.25
C ARG A 427 28.28 13.04 -0.59
N LEU A 428 28.81 14.10 -1.20
CA LEU A 428 29.94 14.86 -0.64
C LEU A 428 29.52 15.60 0.62
N LYS A 429 28.35 16.24 0.60
CA LYS A 429 27.81 16.96 1.74
C LYS A 429 27.66 16.06 2.96
N HIS A 430 27.16 14.83 2.77
CA HIS A 430 27.04 13.83 3.84
C HIS A 430 28.40 13.46 4.45
N TRP A 431 29.37 13.16 3.59
CA TRP A 431 30.73 12.83 4.03
C TRP A 431 31.39 14.00 4.77
N PHE A 432 31.29 15.20 4.20
CA PHE A 432 31.88 16.42 4.76
C PHE A 432 31.27 16.80 6.10
N ASP A 433 29.94 16.74 6.23
CA ASP A 433 29.29 17.08 7.49
C ASP A 433 29.66 16.08 8.60
N CYS A 434 29.86 14.79 8.27
CA CYS A 434 30.38 13.80 9.21
C CYS A 434 31.81 14.14 9.67
N LEU A 435 32.69 14.55 8.74
CA LEU A 435 34.05 14.98 9.05
C LEU A 435 34.09 16.23 9.92
N LYS A 436 33.23 17.21 9.63
CA LYS A 436 33.18 18.50 10.32
C LYS A 436 32.54 18.41 11.70
N ASN A 437 31.45 17.67 11.82
CA ASN A 437 30.65 17.59 13.04
C ASN A 437 30.91 16.28 13.79
N LYS A 438 32.05 16.22 14.47
CA LYS A 438 32.40 15.08 15.34
C LYS A 438 31.29 14.81 16.35
N ASP A 439 31.08 13.51 16.62
CA ASP A 439 30.12 12.98 17.59
C ASP A 439 28.63 13.26 17.30
N LYS A 440 28.32 13.96 16.21
CA LYS A 440 26.95 14.13 15.71
C LYS A 440 26.61 13.02 14.71
N LYS A 441 25.45 12.41 14.91
CA LYS A 441 24.85 11.49 13.94
C LYS A 441 24.17 12.30 12.86
N ILE A 442 24.49 12.03 11.60
CA ILE A 442 23.90 12.69 10.44
C ILE A 442 23.26 11.61 9.58
N GLU A 443 22.01 11.81 9.20
CA GLU A 443 21.24 10.87 8.39
C GLU A 443 20.87 11.52 7.07
N ARG A 444 21.13 10.84 5.95
CA ARG A 444 20.76 11.34 4.62
C ARG A 444 20.34 10.24 3.66
N TRP A 445 19.32 10.56 2.86
CA TRP A 445 18.91 9.79 1.71
C TRP A 445 19.89 9.96 0.55
N HIS A 446 20.16 8.86 -0.15
CA HIS A 446 20.95 8.84 -1.37
C HIS A 446 20.23 8.04 -2.44
N THR A 447 20.17 8.57 -3.65
CA THR A 447 19.71 7.83 -4.83
C THR A 447 20.74 6.78 -5.22
N LEU A 448 20.28 5.54 -5.43
CA LEU A 448 21.13 4.44 -5.86
C LEU A 448 21.44 4.57 -7.35
N THR A 449 22.71 4.38 -7.69
CA THR A 449 23.19 4.33 -9.09
C THR A 449 23.28 2.89 -9.57
N ASN A 450 23.17 2.68 -10.88
CA ASN A 450 23.32 1.38 -11.54
C ASN A 450 24.79 0.96 -11.75
N GLU A 451 25.75 1.83 -11.42
CA GLU A 451 27.18 1.56 -11.58
C GLU A 451 27.77 0.94 -10.31
N LEU A 452 28.54 -0.13 -10.49
CA LEU A 452 29.32 -0.69 -9.39
C LEU A 452 30.45 0.28 -9.01
N PRO A 453 30.58 0.64 -7.72
CA PRO A 453 31.71 1.42 -7.23
C PRO A 453 33.06 0.81 -7.64
N GLY A 454 33.83 1.54 -8.45
CA GLY A 454 35.17 1.12 -8.92
C GLY A 454 35.27 0.57 -10.34
N ALA A 455 34.17 0.49 -11.11
CA ALA A 455 34.21 0.06 -12.51
C ALA A 455 34.89 1.07 -13.47
N VAL A 456 35.30 2.26 -13.00
CA VAL A 456 35.90 3.34 -13.80
C VAL A 456 37.44 3.34 -13.74
N LEU A 457 38.08 2.27 -13.24
CA LEU A 457 39.54 2.19 -13.09
C LEU A 457 40.19 1.09 -13.96
N SER A 458 39.50 0.63 -14.99
CA SER A 458 40.04 -0.37 -15.92
C SER A 458 39.74 -0.01 -17.37
N ASP A 459 40.22 1.16 -17.79
CA ASP A 459 40.47 1.50 -19.20
C ASP A 459 41.87 2.08 -19.34
#